data_AF-A0A9W6S0R8-F1
#
_entry.id   AF-A0A9W6S0R8-F1
#
_cell.length_a   1.000
_cell.length_b   1.000
_cell.length_c   1.000
_cell.angle_alpha   90.00
_cell.angle_beta   90.00
_cell.angle_gamma   90.00
#
_symmetry.space_group_name_H-M   'P 1'
#
loop_
_entity.id
_entity.type
_entity.pdbx_description
1 polymer ?
#
loop_
_entity_poly.entity_id
_entity_poly.type
_entity_poly.pdbx_seq_one_letter_code
_entity_poly.pdbx_strand_id
1 'polypeptide(L)'
;MAGEFGNFDPSTYHFSDADLQQIINKTQDAINEMNTVNNTVQAHTDSLVDANRSDSGQILSGHLSTWTSDFHTCVNNLTDLNHKAQALLQINRGTNNDATGGAR
;
A
#
# COMPACT_ATOMS: atom_id res chain seq x y z
N MET A 1 42.18 1.70 6.13
CA MET A 1 41.00 2.57 5.93
C MET A 1 39.82 1.62 5.70
N ALA A 2 39.15 1.22 6.78
CA ALA A 2 38.03 0.28 6.76
C ALA A 2 36.78 1.06 7.18
N GLY A 3 35.74 0.98 6.33
CA GLY A 3 34.53 1.79 6.43
C GLY A 3 33.74 1.50 7.70
N GLU A 4 33.37 2.58 8.36
CA GLU A 4 32.47 2.67 9.50
C GLU A 4 31.04 2.36 9.03
N PHE A 5 30.73 1.09 8.81
CA PHE A 5 29.34 0.64 8.81
C PHE A 5 29.02 0.27 10.25
N GLY A 6 28.35 1.20 10.93
CA GLY A 6 27.87 1.04 12.29
C GLY A 6 27.17 -0.31 12.45
N ASN A 7 27.47 -0.97 13.58
CA ASN A 7 26.88 -2.22 14.01
C ASN A 7 25.35 -2.12 13.98
N PHE A 8 24.72 -2.64 12.91
CA PHE A 8 23.27 -2.68 12.80
C PHE A 8 22.78 -3.72 13.81
N ASP A 9 22.34 -3.26 14.97
CA ASP A 9 21.72 -4.11 15.97
C ASP A 9 20.22 -4.24 15.63
N PRO A 10 19.76 -5.39 15.10
CA PRO A 10 18.36 -5.60 14.74
C PRO A 10 17.42 -5.53 15.94
N SER A 11 17.93 -5.54 17.19
CA SER A 11 17.13 -5.30 18.40
C SER A 11 16.85 -3.83 18.69
N THR A 12 17.45 -2.90 17.93
CA THR A 12 17.22 -1.44 18.05
C THR A 12 16.46 -0.84 16.86
N TYR A 13 16.23 -1.60 15.79
CA TYR A 13 15.41 -1.15 14.67
C TYR A 13 13.92 -1.37 14.97
N HIS A 14 13.35 -0.43 15.72
CA HIS A 14 11.91 -0.36 15.94
C HIS A 14 11.36 0.81 15.11
N PHE A 15 10.34 0.56 14.29
CA PHE A 15 9.56 1.65 13.72
C PHE A 15 8.93 2.44 14.85
N SER A 16 9.16 3.75 14.91
CA SER A 16 8.51 4.61 15.88
C SER A 16 7.01 4.69 15.58
N ASP A 17 6.21 5.05 16.59
CA ASP A 17 4.78 5.34 16.42
C ASP A 17 4.53 6.36 15.28
N ALA A 18 5.39 7.38 15.19
CA ALA A 18 5.30 8.42 14.18
C ALA A 18 5.59 7.86 12.77
N ASP A 19 6.59 6.99 12.63
CA ASP A 19 6.91 6.36 11.35
C ASP A 19 5.77 5.45 10.89
N LEU A 20 5.22 4.63 11.80
CA LEU A 20 4.08 3.76 11.50
C LEU A 20 2.84 4.57 11.09
N GLN A 21 2.55 5.67 11.80
CA GLN A 21 1.46 6.56 11.42
C GLN A 21 1.68 7.20 10.04
N GLN A 22 2.92 7.61 9.74
CA GLN A 22 3.24 8.17 8.43
C GLN A 22 3.08 7.13 7.31
N ILE A 23 3.51 5.88 7.53
CA ILE A 23 3.33 4.78 6.59
C ILE A 23 1.83 4.53 6.37
N ILE A 24 1.05 4.37 7.44
CA ILE A 24 -0.41 4.17 7.37
C ILE A 24 -1.09 5.25 6.52
N ASN A 25 -0.78 6.52 6.78
CA ASN A 25 -1.39 7.64 6.07
C ASN A 25 -1.00 7.63 4.58
N LYS A 26 0.30 7.50 4.27
CA LYS A 26 0.78 7.46 2.88
C LYS A 26 0.23 6.27 2.10
N THR A 27 0.12 5.10 2.74
CA THR A 27 -0.46 3.91 2.13
C THR A 27 -1.96 4.11 1.85
N GLN A 28 -2.69 4.76 2.76
CA GLN A 28 -4.10 5.10 2.53
C GLN A 28 -4.26 6.10 1.38
N ASP A 29 -3.42 7.12 1.31
CA ASP A 29 -3.43 8.10 0.22
C ASP A 29 -3.18 7.42 -1.13
N ALA A 30 -2.20 6.52 -1.21
CA ALA A 30 -1.90 5.76 -2.42
C ALA A 30 -3.07 4.86 -2.85
N ILE A 31 -3.78 4.23 -1.91
CA ILE A 31 -5.00 3.46 -2.22
C ILE A 31 -6.08 4.36 -2.82
N ASN A 32 -6.29 5.55 -2.24
CA ASN A 32 -7.28 6.50 -2.75
C ASN A 32 -6.93 6.99 -4.17
N GLU A 33 -5.65 7.25 -4.43
CA GLU A 33 -5.16 7.63 -5.75
C GLU A 33 -5.35 6.49 -6.77
N MET A 34 -4.98 5.25 -6.41
CA MET A 34 -5.19 4.08 -7.27
C MET A 34 -6.66 3.88 -7.64
N ASN A 35 -7.57 4.05 -6.68
CA ASN A 35 -9.01 3.99 -6.95
C ASN A 35 -9.46 5.08 -7.93
N THR A 36 -8.92 6.29 -7.80
CA THR A 36 -9.23 7.41 -8.70
C THR A 36 -8.75 7.12 -10.13
N VAL A 37 -7.54 6.59 -10.29
CA VAL A 37 -7.00 6.18 -11.59
C VAL A 37 -7.86 5.06 -12.19
N ASN A 38 -8.21 4.04 -11.41
CA ASN A 38 -9.04 2.95 -11.90
C ASN A 38 -10.42 3.43 -12.37
N ASN A 39 -11.08 4.32 -11.61
CA ASN A 39 -12.35 4.91 -12.04
C ASN A 39 -12.25 5.63 -13.39
N THR A 40 -11.13 6.32 -13.63
CA THR A 40 -10.87 6.99 -14.91
C THR A 40 -10.72 5.96 -16.04
N VAL A 41 -9.95 4.88 -15.82
CA VAL A 41 -9.77 3.81 -16.79
C VAL A 41 -11.10 3.08 -17.10
N GLN A 42 -11.91 2.81 -16.09
CA GLN A 42 -13.23 2.18 -16.27
C GLN A 42 -14.19 3.10 -17.06
N ALA A 43 -14.19 4.41 -16.80
CA ALA A 43 -15.02 5.36 -17.57
C ALA A 43 -14.68 5.37 -19.08
N HIS A 44 -13.39 5.22 -19.42
CA HIS A 44 -12.97 5.07 -20.82
C HIS A 44 -13.31 3.68 -21.39
N THR A 45 -13.44 2.67 -20.53
CA THR A 45 -13.83 1.31 -20.92
C THR A 45 -15.29 1.21 -21.33
N ASP A 46 -16.19 1.96 -20.69
CA ASP A 46 -17.60 1.97 -21.11
C ASP A 46 -17.80 2.56 -22.52
N SER A 47 -16.88 3.45 -22.94
CA SER A 47 -16.87 4.04 -24.28
C SER A 47 -16.34 3.08 -25.36
N LEU A 48 -15.77 1.92 -24.98
CA LEU A 48 -15.16 0.96 -25.90
C LEU A 48 -16.14 0.00 -26.56
N VAL A 49 -17.38 -0.11 -26.07
CA VAL A 49 -18.36 -1.07 -26.62
C VAL A 49 -18.55 -0.88 -28.13
N ASP A 50 -18.51 0.37 -28.62
CA ASP A 50 -18.62 0.69 -30.04
C ASP A 50 -17.31 0.46 -30.82
N ALA A 51 -16.15 0.65 -30.18
CA ALA A 51 -14.82 0.46 -30.78
C ALA A 51 -14.34 -1.01 -30.80
N ASN A 52 -14.95 -1.88 -29.99
CA ASN A 52 -14.54 -3.28 -29.78
C ASN A 52 -14.67 -4.17 -31.04
N ARG A 53 -15.31 -3.67 -32.10
CA ARG A 53 -15.40 -4.34 -33.40
C ARG A 53 -14.15 -4.14 -34.28
N SER A 54 -13.23 -3.27 -33.88
CA SER A 54 -11.95 -3.02 -34.57
C SER A 54 -10.80 -3.76 -33.89
N ASP A 55 -9.72 -4.05 -34.63
CA ASP A 55 -8.49 -4.64 -34.07
C ASP A 55 -7.95 -3.82 -32.89
N SER A 56 -8.00 -2.48 -33.00
CA SER A 56 -7.61 -1.56 -31.92
C SER A 56 -8.48 -1.72 -30.68
N GLY A 57 -9.78 -1.98 -30.84
CA GLY A 57 -10.69 -2.23 -29.73
C GLY A 57 -10.39 -3.56 -29.01
N GLN A 58 -10.09 -4.62 -29.77
CA GLN A 58 -9.69 -5.90 -29.19
C GLN A 58 -8.36 -5.80 -28.44
N ILE A 59 -7.36 -5.11 -29.01
CA ILE A 59 -6.07 -4.86 -28.35
C ILE A 59 -6.29 -4.10 -27.03
N LEU A 60 -7.08 -3.02 -27.08
CA LEU A 60 -7.35 -2.22 -25.89
C LEU A 60 -8.12 -3.01 -24.81
N SER A 61 -9.07 -3.87 -25.20
CA SER A 61 -9.76 -4.78 -24.27
C SER A 61 -8.78 -5.71 -23.54
N GLY A 62 -7.79 -6.26 -24.24
CA GLY A 62 -6.72 -7.05 -23.63
C GLY A 62 -5.92 -6.25 -22.60
N HIS A 63 -5.50 -5.03 -22.95
CA HIS A 63 -4.78 -4.16 -22.02
C HIS A 63 -5.60 -3.76 -20.79
N LEU A 64 -6.91 -3.55 -20.94
CA LEU A 64 -7.81 -3.22 -19.83
C LEU A 64 -8.03 -4.40 -18.87
N SER A 65 -8.05 -5.62 -19.38
CA SER A 65 -8.06 -6.83 -18.55
C SER A 65 -6.79 -6.92 -17.71
N THR A 66 -5.62 -6.69 -18.32
CA THR A 66 -4.33 -6.66 -17.60
C THR A 66 -4.31 -5.56 -16.55
N TRP A 67 -4.70 -4.33 -16.92
CA TRP A 67 -4.81 -3.20 -16.00
C TRP A 67 -5.66 -3.53 -14.77
N THR A 68 -6.84 -4.14 -14.98
CA THR A 68 -7.75 -4.48 -13.88
C THR A 68 -7.11 -5.48 -12.91
N SER A 69 -6.38 -6.48 -13.42
CA SER A 69 -5.64 -7.44 -12.59
C SER A 69 -4.52 -6.77 -11.79
N ASP A 70 -3.75 -5.90 -12.44
CA ASP A 70 -2.61 -5.20 -11.81
C ASP A 70 -3.09 -4.20 -10.76
N PHE A 71 -4.19 -3.48 -11.04
CA PHE A 71 -4.86 -2.59 -10.09
C PHE A 71 -5.25 -3.34 -8.82
N HIS A 72 -5.97 -4.47 -8.94
CA HIS A 72 -6.39 -5.25 -7.77
C HIS A 72 -5.18 -5.76 -6.97
N THR A 73 -4.15 -6.22 -7.66
CA THR A 73 -2.91 -6.69 -7.01
C THR A 73 -2.25 -5.57 -6.22
N CYS A 74 -2.13 -4.37 -6.81
CA CYS A 74 -1.53 -3.22 -6.15
C CYS A 74 -2.33 -2.79 -4.92
N VAL A 75 -3.64 -2.63 -5.05
CA VAL A 75 -4.51 -2.24 -3.93
C VAL A 75 -4.46 -3.27 -2.80
N ASN A 76 -4.52 -4.57 -3.12
CA ASN A 76 -4.43 -5.63 -2.12
C ASN A 76 -3.10 -5.58 -1.35
N ASN A 77 -1.98 -5.37 -2.05
CA ASN A 77 -0.67 -5.26 -1.41
C ASN A 77 -0.57 -4.02 -0.50
N LEU A 78 -1.13 -2.88 -0.94
CA LEU A 78 -1.18 -1.66 -0.12
C LEU A 78 -2.08 -1.85 1.10
N THR A 79 -3.24 -2.49 0.94
CA THR A 79 -4.14 -2.80 2.06
C THR A 79 -3.48 -3.71 3.09
N ASP A 80 -2.78 -4.76 2.64
CA ASP A 80 -2.03 -5.67 3.53
C ASP A 80 -0.90 -4.93 4.28
N LEU A 81 -0.14 -4.07 3.59
CA LEU A 81 0.87 -3.22 4.24
C LEU A 81 0.26 -2.32 5.31
N ASN A 82 -0.89 -1.70 5.02
CA ASN A 82 -1.57 -0.82 5.97
C ASN A 82 -2.03 -1.59 7.21
N HIS A 83 -2.66 -2.76 7.03
CA HIS A 83 -3.07 -3.62 8.15
C HIS A 83 -1.88 -4.03 9.03
N LYS A 84 -0.75 -4.41 8.42
CA LYS A 84 0.47 -4.76 9.15
C LYS A 84 1.02 -3.58 9.95
N ALA A 85 1.09 -2.40 9.34
CA ALA A 85 1.54 -1.18 10.02
C ALA A 85 0.62 -0.80 11.20
N GLN A 86 -0.71 -0.92 11.02
CA GLN A 86 -1.68 -0.71 12.09
C GLN A 86 -1.52 -1.71 13.24
N ALA A 87 -1.32 -2.99 12.92
CA ALA A 87 -1.07 -4.02 13.93
C ALA A 87 0.20 -3.75 14.73
N LEU A 88 1.30 -3.38 14.07
CA LEU A 88 2.54 -2.98 14.75
C LEU A 88 2.33 -1.76 15.65
N LEU A 89 1.57 -0.76 15.20
CA LEU A 89 1.29 0.45 15.99
C LEU A 89 0.50 0.11 17.25
N GLN A 90 -0.47 -0.80 17.14
CA GLN A 90 -1.22 -1.29 18.29
C GLN A 90 -0.32 -2.02 19.30
N ILE A 91 0.61 -2.86 18.82
CA ILE A 91 1.57 -3.57 19.67
C ILE A 91 2.51 -2.58 20.39
N ASN A 92 3.06 -1.59 19.68
CA ASN A 92 3.93 -0.56 20.27
C ASN A 92 3.21 0.18 21.41
N ARG A 93 1.95 0.58 21.18
CA ARG A 93 1.13 1.28 22.18
C ARG A 93 0.72 0.40 23.36
N GLY A 94 0.39 -0.86 23.10
CA GLY A 94 0.06 -1.84 24.15
C GLY A 94 1.25 -2.09 25.08
N THR A 95 2.43 -2.34 24.48
CA THR A 95 3.68 -2.58 25.23
C THR A 95 4.08 -1.38 26.10
N ASN A 96 3.93 -0.15 25.59
CA ASN A 96 4.20 1.06 26.37
C ASN A 96 3.27 1.22 27.60
N ASN A 97 2.01 0.81 27.49
CA ASN A 97 1.06 0.87 28.62
C ASN A 97 1.39 -0.19 29.69
N ASP A 98 1.79 -1.39 29.28
CA ASP A 98 2.18 -2.45 30.23
C ASP A 98 3.48 -2.10 30.97
N ALA A 99 4.45 -1.49 30.27
CA ALA A 99 5.70 -1.02 30.88
C ALA A 99 5.49 0.11 31.90
N THR A 100 4.47 0.96 31.72
CA THR A 100 4.14 2.04 32.67
C THR A 100 3.23 1.57 33.81
N GLY A 101 2.45 0.50 33.61
CA GLY A 101 1.60 -0.10 34.65
C GLY A 101 2.35 -0.99 35.66
N GLY A 102 3.47 -1.60 35.26
CA GLY A 102 4.29 -2.48 36.11
C GLY A 102 5.24 -1.77 37.09
N ALA A 103 5.27 -0.44 37.10
CA ALA A 103 6.16 0.36 37.95
C ALA A 103 5.49 0.87 39.25
N ARG A 104 4.58 0.09 39.85
CA ARG A 104 3.90 0.45 41.11
C ARG A 104 4.08 -0.63 42.17
#